data_AF-A0A8T0C283-F1
#
_entry.id   AF-A0A8T0C283-F1
#
_cell.length_a   1.000
_cell.length_b   1.000
_cell.length_c   1.000
_cell.angle_alpha   90.00
_cell.angle_beta   90.00
_cell.angle_gamma   90.00
#
_symmetry.space_group_name_H-M   'P 1'
#
loop_
_entity.id
_entity.type
_entity.pdbx_description
1 polymer ?
#
loop_
_entity_poly.entity_id
_entity_poly.type
_entity_poly.pdbx_seq_one_letter_code
_entity_poly.pdbx_strand_id
1 'polypeptide(L)'
;MKYITHIVLLVLLSCTANVYANLLISPTRVVFDERQRSAKVFLINSSQEYKTYRLSFKEKRALPQGGYTDVPEQQNPMRLSGLLRMTPKQVRLAPGERQVVKLALRRQRNMAAGEYRSHLFFQALPEKKDLDQEGVGIRLNMIMSYSIPLIYRQSASSPQVSIDEATLSRGQTGQLETVNLILSRKGDASPFGGVRVFWRAQNGANWEEAALVNSFSIYPELSQAQLQLKLLSPEMFQGAHSGQLKVVYTGSGEYKGQSFAERIFSITVP
;
A
#
# COMPACT_ATOMS: atom_id res chain seq x y z
N MET A 1 47.79 4.23 -18.00
CA MET A 1 46.43 4.84 -17.98
C MET A 1 45.27 3.83 -17.94
N LYS A 2 45.35 2.63 -18.57
CA LYS A 2 44.25 1.63 -18.53
C LYS A 2 43.90 1.09 -17.13
N TYR A 3 44.88 0.96 -16.22
CA TYR A 3 44.65 0.43 -14.87
C TYR A 3 43.94 1.41 -13.92
N ILE A 4 44.12 2.73 -14.13
CA ILE A 4 43.47 3.77 -13.31
C ILE A 4 41.96 3.79 -13.58
N THR A 5 41.55 3.56 -14.84
CA THR A 5 40.13 3.50 -15.22
C THR A 5 39.40 2.29 -14.61
N HIS A 6 40.08 1.16 -14.46
CA HIS A 6 39.50 -0.03 -13.81
C HIS A 6 39.38 0.11 -12.28
N ILE A 7 40.30 0.84 -11.65
CA ILE A 7 40.24 1.12 -10.20
C ILE A 7 39.09 2.07 -9.87
N VAL A 8 38.87 3.11 -10.68
CA VAL A 8 37.75 4.05 -10.50
C VAL A 8 36.39 3.37 -10.70
N LEU A 9 36.28 2.40 -11.62
CA LEU A 9 35.06 1.61 -11.84
C LEU A 9 34.75 0.64 -10.67
N LEU A 10 35.77 0.14 -9.98
CA LEU A 10 35.62 -0.77 -8.83
C LEU A 10 35.15 -0.02 -7.56
N VAL A 11 35.61 1.21 -7.35
CA VAL A 11 35.24 2.04 -6.19
C VAL A 11 33.78 2.50 -6.26
N LEU A 12 33.26 2.77 -7.46
CA LEU A 12 31.85 3.15 -7.65
C LEU A 12 30.86 1.99 -7.46
N LEU A 13 31.31 0.73 -7.54
CA LEU A 13 30.48 -0.45 -7.27
C LEU A 13 30.27 -0.75 -5.76
N SER A 14 30.97 -0.04 -4.87
CA SER A 14 31.01 -0.36 -3.44
C SER A 14 30.03 0.48 -2.59
N CYS A 15 29.32 1.44 -3.19
CA CYS A 15 28.29 2.22 -2.49
C CYS A 15 26.97 1.45 -2.43
N THR A 16 26.94 0.34 -1.69
CA THR A 16 25.66 -0.24 -1.26
C THR A 16 25.08 0.64 -0.16
N ALA A 17 24.11 1.49 -0.50
CA ALA A 17 23.27 2.11 0.50
C ALA A 17 22.46 1.01 1.19
N ASN A 18 22.89 0.60 2.39
CA ASN A 18 22.11 -0.29 3.21
C ASN A 18 20.84 0.46 3.64
N VAL A 19 19.72 0.15 2.99
CA VAL A 19 18.41 0.55 3.46
C VAL A 19 18.10 -0.31 4.68
N TYR A 20 18.29 0.24 5.87
CA TYR A 20 17.94 -0.45 7.11
C TYR A 20 16.44 -0.30 7.37
N ALA A 21 15.68 -1.37 7.09
CA ALA A 21 14.35 -1.51 7.65
C ALA A 21 14.49 -1.70 9.16
N ASN A 22 13.99 -0.75 9.97
CA ASN A 22 14.14 -0.82 11.43
C ASN A 22 13.03 -1.62 12.13
N LEU A 23 11.93 -1.89 11.42
CA LEU A 23 10.78 -2.64 11.95
C LEU A 23 10.08 -3.41 10.84
N LEU A 24 9.90 -4.71 11.06
CA LEU A 24 9.03 -5.55 10.25
C LEU A 24 7.67 -5.67 10.95
N ILE A 25 6.60 -5.40 10.20
CA ILE A 25 5.21 -5.49 10.66
C ILE A 25 4.49 -6.56 9.84
N SER A 26 3.85 -7.54 10.49
CA SER A 26 3.10 -8.58 9.80
C SER A 26 1.81 -8.96 10.56
N PRO A 27 0.63 -9.00 9.90
CA PRO A 27 0.40 -8.65 8.50
C PRO A 27 0.41 -7.13 8.28
N THR A 28 0.47 -6.71 7.01
CA THR A 28 0.37 -5.28 6.61
C THR A 28 -1.07 -4.78 6.45
N ARG A 29 -2.05 -5.67 6.66
CA ARG A 29 -3.50 -5.38 6.66
C ARG A 29 -4.18 -6.43 7.53
N VAL A 30 -5.13 -6.00 8.35
CA VAL A 30 -5.92 -6.90 9.20
C VAL A 30 -7.38 -6.78 8.80
N VAL A 31 -7.99 -7.91 8.47
CA VAL A 31 -9.43 -8.02 8.24
C VAL A 31 -10.00 -8.99 9.27
N PHE A 32 -10.97 -8.54 10.05
CA PHE A 32 -11.75 -9.41 10.91
C PHE A 32 -12.87 -10.03 10.09
N ASP A 33 -12.84 -11.36 9.94
CA ASP A 33 -13.97 -12.09 9.37
C ASP A 33 -15.18 -12.10 10.35
N GLU A 34 -16.33 -12.63 9.90
CA GLU A 34 -17.55 -12.66 10.72
C GLU A 34 -17.43 -13.47 12.02
N ARG A 35 -16.51 -14.43 12.10
CA ARG A 35 -16.33 -15.28 13.29
C ARG A 35 -15.17 -14.78 14.17
N GLN A 36 -14.19 -14.12 13.58
CA GLN A 36 -13.01 -13.59 14.25
C GLN A 36 -13.35 -12.43 15.16
N ARG A 37 -12.95 -12.58 16.42
CA ARG A 37 -13.01 -11.54 17.46
C ARG A 37 -11.64 -11.06 17.89
N SER A 38 -10.58 -11.64 17.35
CA SER A 38 -9.22 -11.24 17.67
C SER A 38 -8.28 -11.41 16.49
N ALA A 39 -7.27 -10.55 16.41
CA ALA A 39 -6.18 -10.64 15.45
C ALA A 39 -4.83 -10.41 16.17
N LYS A 40 -3.75 -10.89 15.56
CA LYS A 40 -2.38 -10.69 16.04
C LYS A 40 -1.59 -9.95 14.98
N VAL A 41 -0.90 -8.90 15.38
CA VAL A 41 0.09 -8.19 14.55
C VAL A 41 1.46 -8.41 15.20
N PHE A 42 2.41 -8.90 14.43
CA PHE A 42 3.77 -9.17 14.84
C PHE A 42 4.65 -7.98 14.49
N LEU A 43 5.47 -7.58 15.45
CA LEU A 43 6.48 -6.54 15.34
C LEU A 43 7.84 -7.20 15.55
N ILE A 44 8.75 -7.06 14.60
CA ILE A 44 10.11 -7.59 14.72
C ILE A 44 11.08 -6.44 14.49
N ASN A 45 11.94 -6.17 15.46
CA ASN A 45 13.00 -5.19 15.30
C ASN A 45 14.10 -5.78 14.42
N SER A 46 14.17 -5.35 13.17
CA SER A 46 15.19 -5.76 12.20
C SER A 46 16.45 -4.91 12.22
N SER A 47 16.57 -3.98 13.18
CA SER A 47 17.78 -3.17 13.40
C SER A 47 18.72 -3.81 14.43
N GLN A 48 19.92 -3.24 14.58
CA GLN A 48 20.94 -3.63 15.56
C GLN A 48 20.87 -2.84 16.88
N GLU A 49 19.88 -1.95 17.04
CA GLU A 49 19.69 -1.13 18.23
C GLU A 49 18.35 -1.48 18.89
N TYR A 50 18.16 -1.09 20.16
CA TYR A 50 16.82 -1.09 20.73
C TYR A 50 15.92 -0.12 19.96
N LYS A 51 14.63 -0.47 19.86
CA LYS A 51 13.60 0.41 19.29
C LYS A 51 12.37 0.39 20.16
N THR A 52 11.85 1.58 20.47
CA THR A 52 10.60 1.75 21.21
C THR A 52 9.52 2.30 20.28
N TYR A 53 8.33 1.69 20.30
CA TYR A 53 7.19 2.13 19.51
C TYR A 53 5.97 2.36 20.40
N ARG A 54 5.31 3.50 20.22
CA ARG A 54 3.98 3.79 20.75
C ARG A 54 2.93 3.43 19.70
N LEU A 55 1.90 2.72 20.13
CA LEU A 55 0.83 2.25 19.28
C LEU A 55 -0.45 3.03 19.59
N SER A 56 -1.14 3.47 18.55
CA SER A 56 -2.45 4.13 18.64
C SER A 56 -3.33 3.75 17.46
N PHE A 57 -4.61 4.12 17.54
CA PHE A 57 -5.46 4.12 16.35
C PHE A 57 -5.44 5.51 15.70
N LYS A 58 -5.56 5.53 14.37
CA LYS A 58 -5.78 6.74 13.59
C LYS A 58 -6.92 6.53 12.61
N GLU A 59 -7.74 7.55 12.45
CA GLU A 59 -8.73 7.61 11.38
C GLU A 59 -8.10 8.29 10.17
N LYS A 60 -8.28 7.67 9.01
CA LYS A 60 -7.74 8.19 7.75
C LYS A 60 -8.77 8.03 6.65
N ARG A 61 -8.89 9.05 5.82
CA ARG A 61 -9.69 9.04 4.60
C ARG A 61 -8.78 8.83 3.39
N ALA A 62 -9.14 7.90 2.53
CA ALA A 62 -8.40 7.67 1.29
C ALA A 62 -8.64 8.79 0.27
N LEU A 63 -7.65 9.04 -0.56
CA LEU A 63 -7.76 10.01 -1.67
C LEU A 63 -7.95 9.27 -3.00
N PRO A 64 -8.66 9.86 -3.98
CA PRO A 64 -8.91 9.22 -5.28
C PRO A 64 -7.63 8.76 -6.00
N GLN A 65 -6.56 9.55 -5.94
CA GLN A 65 -5.25 9.30 -6.57
C GLN A 65 -4.35 8.36 -5.76
N GLY A 66 -4.85 7.80 -4.66
CA GLY A 66 -4.06 7.04 -3.71
C GLY A 66 -3.52 7.88 -2.55
N GLY A 67 -3.02 7.20 -1.53
CA GLY A 67 -2.64 7.84 -0.27
C GLY A 67 -3.84 8.15 0.64
N TYR A 68 -3.55 8.87 1.72
CA TYR A 68 -4.51 9.13 2.79
C TYR A 68 -4.33 10.52 3.38
N THR A 69 -5.41 11.06 3.93
CA THR A 69 -5.38 12.20 4.86
C THR A 69 -5.86 11.76 6.25
N ASP A 70 -5.27 12.33 7.30
CA ASP A 70 -5.74 12.12 8.68
C ASP A 70 -7.08 12.86 8.86
N VAL A 71 -8.02 12.22 9.55
CA VAL A 71 -9.33 12.84 9.87
C VAL A 71 -9.64 12.69 11.37
N PRO A 72 -10.36 13.64 11.98
CA PRO A 72 -10.86 13.48 13.34
C PRO A 72 -11.80 12.28 13.47
N GLU A 73 -11.86 11.65 14.64
CA GLU A 73 -12.71 10.47 14.89
C GLU A 73 -14.19 10.73 14.59
N GLN A 74 -14.66 11.94 14.89
CA GLN A 74 -16.05 12.37 14.68
C GLN A 74 -16.43 12.43 13.20
N GLN A 75 -15.46 12.56 12.30
CA GLN A 75 -15.68 12.58 10.85
C GLN A 75 -15.59 11.19 10.21
N ASN A 76 -15.34 10.14 10.99
CA ASN A 76 -15.39 8.75 10.55
C ASN A 76 -16.51 7.99 11.30
N PRO A 77 -17.76 8.02 10.80
CA PRO A 77 -18.88 7.31 11.44
C PRO A 77 -18.70 5.79 11.42
N MET A 78 -17.95 5.26 10.45
CA MET A 78 -17.64 3.85 10.30
C MET A 78 -16.24 3.52 10.85
N ARG A 79 -15.82 4.18 11.93
CA ARG A 79 -14.53 3.90 12.58
C ARG A 79 -14.54 2.56 13.31
N LEU A 80 -13.50 1.77 13.10
CA LEU A 80 -13.29 0.49 13.78
C LEU A 80 -12.63 0.65 15.16
N SER A 81 -11.88 1.73 15.36
CA SER A 81 -11.14 2.02 16.61
C SER A 81 -12.00 1.97 17.86
N GLY A 82 -13.24 2.47 17.80
CA GLY A 82 -14.20 2.45 18.91
C GLY A 82 -14.68 1.04 19.32
N LEU A 83 -14.44 0.04 18.46
CA LEU A 83 -14.83 -1.35 18.68
C LEU A 83 -13.63 -2.25 19.02
N LEU A 84 -12.41 -1.70 18.99
CA LEU A 84 -11.17 -2.46 19.18
C LEU A 84 -10.52 -2.17 20.53
N ARG A 85 -10.00 -3.24 21.14
CA ARG A 85 -9.01 -3.16 22.21
C ARG A 85 -7.67 -3.63 21.69
N MET A 86 -6.62 -2.89 21.99
CA MET A 86 -5.25 -3.20 21.60
C MET A 86 -4.38 -3.43 22.83
N THR A 87 -3.51 -4.43 22.79
CA THR A 87 -2.52 -4.67 23.84
C THR A 87 -1.25 -5.29 23.26
N PRO A 88 -0.05 -4.80 23.63
CA PRO A 88 0.22 -3.61 24.44
C PRO A 88 0.04 -2.30 23.63
N LYS A 89 0.06 -1.15 24.32
CA LYS A 89 0.04 0.19 23.68
C LYS A 89 1.43 0.78 23.43
N GLN A 90 2.46 0.18 24.00
CA GLN A 90 3.85 0.54 23.78
C GLN A 90 4.70 -0.71 23.86
N VAL A 91 5.71 -0.80 23.00
CA VAL A 91 6.65 -1.92 22.95
C VAL A 91 8.06 -1.37 22.90
N ARG A 92 8.98 -2.00 23.62
CA ARG A 92 10.41 -1.80 23.46
C ARG A 92 10.99 -3.13 23.01
N LEU A 93 11.74 -3.12 21.93
CA LEU A 93 12.22 -4.31 21.24
C LEU A 93 13.75 -4.27 21.18
N ALA A 94 14.41 -5.29 21.70
CA ALA A 94 15.83 -5.55 21.46
C ALA A 94 16.08 -5.92 19.98
N PRO A 95 17.34 -5.90 19.51
CA PRO A 95 17.69 -6.37 18.18
C PRO A 95 17.16 -7.80 17.91
N GLY A 96 16.44 -8.00 16.81
CA GLY A 96 15.82 -9.27 16.45
C GLY A 96 14.59 -9.66 17.29
N GLU A 97 14.24 -8.89 18.33
CA GLU A 97 13.12 -9.23 19.21
C GLU A 97 11.78 -9.15 18.47
N ARG A 98 10.95 -10.18 18.70
CA ARG A 98 9.59 -10.27 18.19
C ARG A 98 8.58 -10.02 19.31
N GLN A 99 7.69 -9.06 19.09
CA GLN A 99 6.54 -8.78 19.95
C GLN A 99 5.23 -9.00 19.22
N VAL A 100 4.21 -9.45 19.97
CA VAL A 100 2.84 -9.59 19.47
C VAL A 100 1.96 -8.48 20.00
N VAL A 101 1.27 -7.79 19.10
CA VAL A 101 0.18 -6.86 19.40
C VAL A 101 -1.13 -7.61 19.16
N LYS A 102 -1.91 -7.78 20.23
CA LYS A 102 -3.22 -8.42 20.17
C LYS A 102 -4.28 -7.34 19.96
N LEU A 103 -5.13 -7.55 18.97
CA LEU A 103 -6.32 -6.75 18.69
C LEU A 103 -7.54 -7.59 19.04
N ALA A 104 -8.45 -7.06 19.84
CA ALA A 104 -9.71 -7.71 20.21
C ALA A 104 -10.90 -6.84 19.77
N LEU A 105 -11.77 -7.41 18.94
CA LEU A 105 -12.97 -6.78 18.41
C LEU A 105 -14.17 -7.05 19.32
N ARG A 106 -14.73 -5.99 19.90
CA ARG A 106 -15.97 -6.02 20.68
C ARG A 106 -17.11 -5.45 19.84
N ARG A 107 -17.88 -6.36 19.24
CA ARG A 107 -19.08 -5.99 18.48
C ARG A 107 -20.18 -5.48 19.39
N GLN A 108 -20.96 -4.56 18.89
CA GLN A 108 -22.15 -4.04 19.53
C GLN A 108 -23.39 -4.69 18.94
N ARG A 109 -24.50 -4.69 19.68
CA ARG A 109 -25.81 -5.04 19.08
C ARG A 109 -26.22 -3.91 18.14
N ASN A 110 -26.92 -4.25 17.06
CA ASN A 110 -27.48 -3.29 16.10
C ASN A 110 -26.42 -2.38 15.42
N MET A 111 -25.25 -2.94 15.10
CA MET A 111 -24.28 -2.24 14.25
C MET A 111 -24.88 -2.01 12.86
N ALA A 112 -24.62 -0.83 12.28
CA ALA A 112 -24.99 -0.54 10.91
C ALA A 112 -24.27 -1.50 9.96
N ALA A 113 -24.95 -1.85 8.85
CA ALA A 113 -24.31 -2.61 7.79
C ALA A 113 -23.21 -1.78 7.11
N GLY A 114 -22.15 -2.46 6.69
CA GLY A 114 -21.05 -1.87 5.93
C GLY A 114 -19.67 -2.17 6.50
N GLU A 115 -18.68 -1.54 5.89
CA GLU A 115 -17.27 -1.69 6.25
C GLU A 115 -16.83 -0.64 7.28
N TYR A 116 -16.45 -1.12 8.45
CA TYR A 116 -15.79 -0.33 9.48
C TYR A 116 -14.28 -0.37 9.27
N ARG A 117 -13.63 0.81 9.26
CA ARG A 117 -12.19 0.93 9.02
C ARG A 117 -11.55 1.98 9.90
N SER A 118 -10.41 1.61 10.46
CA SER A 118 -9.45 2.49 11.14
C SER A 118 -8.03 2.00 10.82
N HIS A 119 -7.00 2.68 11.32
CA HIS A 119 -5.62 2.28 11.10
C HIS A 119 -4.90 2.07 12.43
N LEU A 120 -4.15 0.98 12.50
CA LEU A 120 -3.18 0.78 13.57
C LEU A 120 -1.91 1.56 13.23
N PHE A 121 -1.57 2.52 14.07
CA PHE A 121 -0.45 3.42 13.91
C PHE A 121 0.67 3.07 14.88
N PHE A 122 1.90 3.01 14.38
CA PHE A 122 3.12 2.73 15.13
C PHE A 122 4.04 3.93 15.02
N GLN A 123 4.27 4.63 16.13
CA GLN A 123 5.15 5.78 16.18
C GLN A 123 6.44 5.40 16.89
N ALA A 124 7.59 5.53 16.23
CA ALA A 124 8.87 5.37 16.90
C ALA A 124 9.03 6.45 17.98
N LEU A 125 9.51 6.05 19.15
CA LEU A 125 9.92 6.96 20.20
C LEU A 125 11.45 7.08 20.14
N PRO A 126 12.01 8.31 20.05
CA PRO A 126 13.45 8.50 20.08
C PRO A 126 14.06 7.88 21.33
N GLU A 127 15.12 7.11 21.17
CA GLU A 127 15.93 6.67 22.30
C GLU A 127 16.88 7.80 22.69
N LYS A 128 16.99 8.09 23.99
CA LYS A 128 18.00 9.03 24.48
C LYS A 128 19.37 8.41 24.24
N LYS A 129 20.15 8.98 23.32
CA LYS A 129 21.60 8.75 23.26
C LYS A 129 22.26 9.83 24.09
N ASP A 130 23.18 9.46 24.98
CA ASP A 130 23.95 10.41 25.80
C ASP A 130 24.74 11.36 24.88
N LEU A 131 24.72 12.64 25.25
CA LEU A 131 25.00 13.79 24.38
C LEU A 131 26.40 14.36 24.64
N ASP A 132 27.45 13.58 24.46
CA ASP A 132 28.83 14.09 24.67
C ASP A 132 29.59 14.23 23.36
N GLN A 133 29.20 15.21 22.54
CA GLN A 133 30.06 15.68 21.43
C GLN A 133 29.95 17.20 21.27
N GLU A 134 31.00 17.90 21.67
CA GLU A 134 31.24 19.32 21.40
C GLU A 134 31.57 19.53 19.91
N GLY A 135 30.81 20.39 19.23
CA GLY A 135 31.07 20.78 17.84
C GLY A 135 29.83 21.29 17.10
N VAL A 136 30.01 22.24 16.18
CA VAL A 136 28.93 22.74 15.32
C VAL A 136 28.70 21.74 14.18
N GLY A 137 27.56 21.06 14.17
CA GLY A 137 27.15 20.15 13.10
C GLY A 137 25.63 20.04 13.00
N ILE A 138 25.11 19.89 11.78
CA ILE A 138 23.67 19.66 11.53
C ILE A 138 23.36 18.20 11.87
N ARG A 139 22.42 17.97 12.80
CA ARG A 139 21.93 16.63 13.16
C ARG A 139 20.48 16.45 12.71
N LEU A 140 20.23 15.47 11.85
CA LEU A 140 18.89 15.12 11.38
C LEU A 140 18.31 13.98 12.22
N ASN A 141 17.30 14.28 13.04
CA ASN A 141 16.58 13.27 13.83
C ASN A 141 15.27 12.91 13.14
N MET A 142 15.23 11.78 12.45
CA MET A 142 14.01 11.29 11.79
C MET A 142 13.20 10.38 12.72
N ILE A 143 11.92 10.69 12.91
CA ILE A 143 10.98 9.84 13.65
C ILE A 143 10.12 9.07 12.66
N MET A 144 10.41 7.78 12.52
CA MET A 144 9.67 6.90 11.62
C MET A 144 8.31 6.52 12.21
N SER A 145 7.27 6.54 11.37
CA SER A 145 5.94 6.07 11.75
C SER A 145 5.36 5.15 10.67
N TYR A 146 4.59 4.15 11.10
CA TYR A 146 3.96 3.15 10.21
C TYR A 146 2.46 3.09 10.47
N SER A 147 1.69 2.69 9.48
CA SER A 147 0.22 2.60 9.57
C SER A 147 -0.28 1.42 8.77
N ILE A 148 -1.08 0.54 9.37
CA ILE A 148 -1.74 -0.58 8.66
C ILE A 148 -3.27 -0.47 8.81
N PRO A 149 -4.05 -0.75 7.76
CA PRO A 149 -5.50 -0.73 7.83
C PRO A 149 -6.03 -1.91 8.66
N LEU A 150 -7.01 -1.61 9.51
CA LEU A 150 -7.83 -2.57 10.25
C LEU A 150 -9.26 -2.48 9.72
N ILE A 151 -9.83 -3.60 9.29
CA ILE A 151 -11.13 -3.64 8.63
C ILE A 151 -12.02 -4.69 9.30
N TYR A 152 -13.28 -4.34 9.51
CA TYR A 152 -14.34 -5.27 9.89
C TYR A 152 -15.56 -4.99 9.02
N ARG A 153 -16.17 -6.04 8.47
CA ARG A 153 -17.38 -5.91 7.65
C ARG A 153 -18.57 -6.47 8.40
N GLN A 154 -19.56 -5.62 8.62
CA GLN A 154 -20.84 -6.01 9.22
C GLN A 154 -21.84 -6.19 8.09
N SER A 155 -22.20 -7.43 7.75
CA SER A 155 -23.25 -7.72 6.76
C SER A 155 -23.05 -6.97 5.43
N ALA A 156 -21.80 -6.71 5.05
CA ALA A 156 -21.48 -5.95 3.86
C ALA A 156 -21.53 -6.83 2.61
N SER A 157 -22.04 -6.27 1.52
CA SER A 157 -22.10 -6.94 0.22
C SER A 157 -20.72 -7.02 -0.43
N SER A 158 -20.53 -7.95 -1.37
CA SER A 158 -19.32 -7.97 -2.19
C SER A 158 -19.23 -6.66 -2.98
N PRO A 159 -18.05 -6.01 -3.04
CA PRO A 159 -17.87 -4.80 -3.83
C PRO A 159 -18.08 -5.08 -5.31
N GLN A 160 -18.70 -4.12 -6.00
CA GLN A 160 -18.82 -4.12 -7.45
C GLN A 160 -17.84 -3.09 -8.01
N VAL A 161 -17.05 -3.47 -9.02
CA VAL A 161 -16.03 -2.61 -9.60
C VAL A 161 -16.22 -2.56 -11.11
N SER A 162 -16.05 -1.38 -11.71
CA SER A 162 -15.89 -1.20 -13.15
C SER A 162 -14.55 -0.53 -13.44
N ILE A 163 -13.99 -0.86 -14.60
CA ILE A 163 -12.83 -0.16 -15.15
C ILE A 163 -13.40 0.78 -16.21
N ASP A 164 -13.36 2.08 -15.96
CA ASP A 164 -14.06 3.07 -16.75
C ASP A 164 -13.20 3.58 -17.91
N GLU A 165 -11.91 3.77 -17.64
CA GLU A 165 -10.93 4.32 -18.58
C GLU A 165 -9.55 3.67 -18.39
N ALA A 166 -8.79 3.57 -19.49
CA ALA A 166 -7.38 3.23 -19.51
C ALA A 166 -6.64 4.07 -20.56
N THR A 167 -5.62 4.82 -20.14
CA THR A 167 -4.82 5.71 -21.00
C THR A 167 -3.33 5.55 -20.76
N LEU A 168 -2.53 5.82 -21.79
CA LEU A 168 -1.08 5.92 -21.67
C LEU A 168 -0.67 7.37 -21.42
N SER A 169 0.43 7.58 -20.71
CA SER A 169 0.99 8.91 -20.53
C SER A 169 2.51 8.94 -20.60
N ARG A 170 3.02 10.06 -21.11
CA ARG A 170 4.44 10.35 -21.19
C ARG A 170 4.92 11.04 -19.91
N GLY A 171 6.11 10.68 -19.45
CA GLY A 171 6.81 11.34 -18.35
C GLY A 171 7.43 12.66 -18.76
N GLN A 172 8.19 13.27 -17.84
CA GLN A 172 8.86 14.56 -18.07
C GLN A 172 9.90 14.50 -19.21
N THR A 173 10.47 13.34 -19.48
CA THR A 173 11.42 13.11 -20.57
C THR A 173 10.74 12.92 -21.93
N GLY A 174 9.42 13.01 -22.00
CA GLY A 174 8.63 12.75 -23.20
C GLY A 174 8.49 11.26 -23.56
N GLN A 175 9.08 10.35 -22.79
CA GLN A 175 8.94 8.91 -23.00
C GLN A 175 7.66 8.39 -22.34
N LEU A 176 7.04 7.37 -22.93
CA LEU A 176 5.94 6.65 -22.27
C LEU A 176 6.43 6.10 -20.93
N GLU A 177 5.67 6.36 -19.88
CA GLU A 177 6.09 5.99 -18.51
C GLU A 177 4.98 5.27 -17.75
N THR A 178 3.72 5.65 -17.97
CA THR A 178 2.61 5.17 -17.14
C THR A 178 1.39 4.75 -17.95
N VAL A 179 0.66 3.80 -17.37
CA VAL A 179 -0.76 3.56 -17.68
C VAL A 179 -1.58 4.18 -16.55
N ASN A 180 -2.55 5.03 -16.89
CA ASN A 180 -3.51 5.57 -15.95
C ASN A 180 -4.86 4.89 -16.14
N LEU A 181 -5.47 4.50 -15.03
CA LEU A 181 -6.76 3.83 -14.99
C LEU A 181 -7.73 4.65 -14.15
N ILE A 182 -8.98 4.73 -14.60
CA ILE A 182 -10.10 5.21 -13.79
C ILE A 182 -10.98 4.01 -13.46
N LEU A 183 -11.20 3.76 -12.17
CA LEU A 183 -12.02 2.65 -11.68
C LEU A 183 -13.15 3.19 -10.81
N SER A 184 -14.37 2.74 -11.05
CA SER A 184 -15.52 3.04 -10.20
C SER A 184 -15.90 1.85 -9.33
N ARG A 185 -16.43 2.14 -8.14
CA ARG A 185 -16.89 1.17 -7.17
C ARG A 185 -18.31 1.47 -6.70
N LYS A 186 -19.12 0.42 -6.56
CA LYS A 186 -20.42 0.45 -5.89
C LYS A 186 -20.47 -0.55 -4.74
N GLY A 187 -21.34 -0.28 -3.77
CA GLY A 187 -21.54 -1.11 -2.58
C GLY A 187 -20.95 -0.51 -1.30
N ASP A 188 -20.90 -1.30 -0.25
CA ASP A 188 -20.55 -0.91 1.12
C ASP A 188 -19.27 -1.55 1.66
N ALA A 189 -18.60 -2.36 0.83
CA ALA A 189 -17.28 -2.93 1.08
C ALA A 189 -16.22 -2.38 0.10
N SER A 190 -14.96 -2.44 0.51
CA SER A 190 -13.82 -2.21 -0.38
C SER A 190 -13.41 -3.50 -1.12
N PRO A 191 -13.09 -3.45 -2.43
CA PRO A 191 -12.34 -4.51 -3.10
C PRO A 191 -10.90 -4.47 -2.60
N PHE A 192 -10.25 -5.63 -2.57
CA PHE A 192 -8.82 -5.75 -2.29
C PHE A 192 -8.22 -6.82 -3.19
N GLY A 193 -7.20 -6.46 -3.94
CA GLY A 193 -6.72 -7.33 -5.01
C GLY A 193 -5.56 -6.79 -5.83
N GLY A 194 -5.17 -7.54 -6.86
CA GLY A 194 -4.17 -7.14 -7.83
C GLY A 194 -4.80 -6.64 -9.13
N VAL A 195 -4.27 -5.54 -9.67
CA VAL A 195 -4.61 -5.03 -11.00
C VAL A 195 -3.45 -5.32 -11.94
N ARG A 196 -3.75 -5.93 -13.08
CA ARG A 196 -2.79 -6.21 -14.16
C ARG A 196 -3.28 -5.57 -15.45
N VAL A 197 -2.34 -5.00 -16.19
CA VAL A 197 -2.58 -4.40 -17.49
C VAL A 197 -1.76 -5.15 -18.51
N PHE A 198 -2.40 -5.60 -19.58
CA PHE A 198 -1.76 -6.25 -20.71
C PHE A 198 -1.92 -5.40 -21.96
N TRP A 199 -0.87 -5.35 -22.78
CA TRP A 199 -0.85 -4.68 -24.07
C TRP A 199 -0.88 -5.70 -25.20
N ARG A 200 -1.52 -5.33 -26.30
CA ARG A 200 -1.43 -6.00 -27.59
C ARG A 200 -1.46 -4.95 -28.70
N ALA A 201 -0.40 -4.89 -29.51
CA ALA A 201 -0.38 -4.02 -30.70
C ALA A 201 -1.50 -4.42 -31.67
N GLN A 202 -1.97 -3.49 -32.51
CA GLN A 202 -3.09 -3.73 -33.46
C GLN A 202 -2.90 -4.99 -34.33
N ASN A 203 -1.66 -5.28 -34.73
CA ASN A 203 -1.30 -6.44 -35.56
C ASN A 203 -0.58 -7.54 -34.75
N GLY A 204 -0.49 -7.40 -33.43
CA GLY A 204 0.17 -8.35 -32.54
C GLY A 204 -0.72 -9.52 -32.17
N ALA A 205 -0.18 -10.74 -32.17
CA ALA A 205 -0.94 -11.93 -31.80
C ALA A 205 -1.09 -12.09 -30.28
N ASN A 206 -0.09 -11.67 -29.50
CA ASN A 206 0.03 -12.01 -28.08
C ASN A 206 -0.28 -10.84 -27.15
N TRP A 207 -0.77 -11.16 -25.96
CA TRP A 207 -0.88 -10.22 -24.84
C TRP A 207 0.42 -10.23 -24.05
N GLU A 208 0.98 -9.05 -23.81
CA GLU A 208 2.19 -8.85 -23.00
C GLU A 208 1.85 -8.03 -21.76
N GLU A 209 2.34 -8.41 -20.58
CA GLU A 209 2.05 -7.67 -19.33
C GLU A 209 2.79 -6.33 -19.35
N ALA A 210 2.03 -5.24 -19.39
CA ALA A 210 2.56 -3.88 -19.51
C ALA A 210 2.76 -3.23 -18.13
N ALA A 211 1.89 -3.52 -17.17
CA ALA A 211 1.97 -2.96 -15.82
C ALA A 211 1.20 -3.82 -14.80
N LEU A 212 1.58 -3.74 -13.54
CA LEU A 212 0.82 -4.37 -12.45
C LEU A 212 0.93 -3.64 -11.12
N VAL A 213 -0.05 -3.90 -10.25
CA VAL A 213 0.02 -3.67 -8.81
C VAL A 213 -0.60 -4.86 -8.09
N ASN A 214 0.08 -5.37 -7.06
CA ASN A 214 -0.35 -6.59 -6.35
C ASN A 214 -1.44 -6.33 -5.29
N SER A 215 -1.59 -5.08 -4.86
CA SER A 215 -2.51 -4.71 -3.78
C SER A 215 -3.07 -3.31 -4.04
N PHE A 216 -4.33 -3.28 -4.42
CA PHE A 216 -5.11 -2.08 -4.67
C PHE A 216 -6.47 -2.20 -3.98
N SER A 217 -7.01 -1.07 -3.52
CA SER A 217 -8.32 -0.98 -2.90
C SER A 217 -8.99 0.34 -3.24
N ILE A 218 -10.31 0.32 -3.33
CA ILE A 218 -11.16 1.50 -3.45
C ILE A 218 -12.08 1.51 -2.22
N TYR A 219 -11.89 2.44 -1.29
CA TYR A 219 -12.64 2.37 -0.02
C TYR A 219 -14.07 2.92 -0.14
N PRO A 220 -14.97 2.58 0.81
CA PRO A 220 -16.37 2.99 0.76
C PRO A 220 -16.61 4.49 0.59
N GLU A 221 -15.72 5.34 1.12
CA GLU A 221 -15.81 6.79 0.94
C GLU A 221 -15.54 7.28 -0.50
N LEU A 222 -14.96 6.42 -1.35
CA LEU A 222 -14.65 6.70 -2.75
C LEU A 222 -15.62 5.93 -3.66
N SER A 223 -16.34 6.66 -4.51
CA SER A 223 -17.08 6.09 -5.63
C SER A 223 -16.17 5.81 -6.83
N GLN A 224 -15.05 6.51 -6.94
CA GLN A 224 -14.09 6.40 -8.03
C GLN A 224 -12.65 6.56 -7.51
N ALA A 225 -11.72 5.86 -8.13
CA ALA A 225 -10.29 5.96 -7.87
C ALA A 225 -9.50 6.08 -9.17
N GLN A 226 -8.37 6.75 -9.08
CA GLN A 226 -7.37 6.92 -10.14
C GLN A 226 -6.16 6.06 -9.78
N LEU A 227 -5.78 5.17 -10.67
CA LEU A 227 -4.63 4.29 -10.49
C LEU A 227 -3.62 4.54 -11.59
N GLN A 228 -2.47 5.08 -11.21
CA GLN A 228 -1.32 5.27 -12.09
C GLN A 228 -0.33 4.13 -11.86
N LEU A 229 -0.01 3.39 -12.92
CA LEU A 229 0.93 2.28 -12.90
C LEU A 229 2.11 2.60 -13.79
N LYS A 230 3.33 2.39 -13.28
CA LYS A 230 4.54 2.47 -14.09
C LYS A 230 4.58 1.29 -15.06
N LEU A 231 4.95 1.57 -16.31
CA LEU A 231 5.19 0.55 -17.31
C LEU A 231 6.41 -0.29 -16.93
N LEU A 232 6.29 -1.61 -17.08
CA LEU A 232 7.40 -2.54 -16.88
C LEU A 232 8.46 -2.39 -17.98
N SER A 233 8.00 -2.32 -19.24
CA SER A 233 8.82 -2.25 -20.45
C SER A 233 8.22 -1.25 -21.43
N PRO A 234 8.53 0.06 -21.31
CA PRO A 234 8.05 1.10 -22.23
C PRO A 234 8.38 0.82 -23.71
N GLU A 235 9.47 0.10 -23.98
CA GLU A 235 9.91 -0.31 -25.31
C GLU A 235 8.88 -1.16 -26.08
N MET A 236 7.96 -1.84 -25.39
CA MET A 236 6.89 -2.65 -26.03
C MET A 236 5.91 -1.81 -26.87
N PHE A 237 5.91 -0.49 -26.69
CA PHE A 237 5.10 0.45 -27.45
C PHE A 237 5.86 1.10 -28.62
N GLN A 238 7.17 0.83 -28.79
CA GLN A 238 7.96 1.45 -29.86
C GLN A 238 7.44 1.06 -31.24
N GLY A 239 7.23 2.06 -32.09
CA GLY A 239 6.71 1.88 -33.45
C GLY A 239 5.22 1.52 -33.53
N ALA A 240 4.54 1.34 -32.40
CA ALA A 240 3.10 1.11 -32.37
C ALA A 240 2.35 2.45 -32.39
N HIS A 241 1.40 2.60 -33.31
CA HIS A 241 0.49 3.75 -33.34
C HIS A 241 -0.83 3.48 -32.62
N SER A 242 -1.28 2.23 -32.61
CA SER A 242 -2.52 1.81 -31.97
C SER A 242 -2.47 0.35 -31.52
N GLY A 243 -3.38 0.00 -30.63
CA GLY A 243 -3.56 -1.36 -30.14
C GLY A 243 -4.58 -1.39 -29.02
N GLN A 244 -4.43 -2.37 -28.13
CA GLN A 244 -5.40 -2.63 -27.07
C GLN A 244 -4.74 -2.81 -25.71
N LEU A 245 -5.37 -2.25 -24.68
CA LEU A 245 -5.07 -2.53 -23.28
C LEU A 245 -6.17 -3.42 -22.69
N LYS A 246 -5.80 -4.57 -22.16
CA LYS A 246 -6.66 -5.42 -21.33
C LYS A 246 -6.32 -5.18 -19.88
N VAL A 247 -7.29 -4.72 -19.10
CA VAL A 247 -7.15 -4.46 -17.67
C VAL A 247 -7.93 -5.51 -16.91
N VAL A 248 -7.29 -6.17 -15.95
CA VAL A 248 -7.88 -7.23 -15.12
C VAL A 248 -7.68 -6.88 -13.65
N TYR A 249 -8.76 -6.84 -12.88
CA TYR A 249 -8.74 -6.66 -11.43
C TYR A 249 -9.23 -7.93 -10.73
N THR A 250 -8.30 -8.62 -10.05
CA THR A 250 -8.55 -9.90 -9.35
C THR A 250 -8.43 -9.74 -7.85
N GLY A 251 -9.28 -10.43 -7.09
CA GLY A 251 -9.31 -10.39 -5.64
C GLY A 251 -8.14 -11.14 -4.99
N SER A 252 -7.65 -10.57 -3.88
CA SER A 252 -6.59 -11.12 -3.03
C SER A 252 -7.08 -11.21 -1.58
N GLY A 253 -6.33 -11.92 -0.72
CA GLY A 253 -6.69 -12.05 0.70
C GLY A 253 -8.04 -12.72 0.88
N GLU A 254 -8.99 -12.02 1.50
CA GLU A 254 -10.35 -12.51 1.71
C GLU A 254 -11.17 -12.67 0.42
N TYR A 255 -10.70 -12.08 -0.69
CA TYR A 255 -11.34 -12.18 -2.00
C TYR A 255 -10.59 -13.10 -2.97
N LYS A 256 -9.69 -13.96 -2.46
CA LYS A 256 -8.90 -14.87 -3.30
C LYS A 256 -9.81 -15.73 -4.18
N GLY A 257 -9.55 -15.70 -5.50
CA GLY A 257 -10.32 -16.44 -6.50
C GLY A 257 -11.51 -15.67 -7.09
N GLN A 258 -11.81 -14.47 -6.58
CA GLN A 258 -12.82 -13.61 -7.16
C GLN A 258 -12.25 -12.75 -8.29
N SER A 259 -12.97 -12.62 -9.40
CA SER A 259 -12.72 -11.58 -10.41
C SER A 259 -13.61 -10.38 -10.10
N PHE A 260 -13.04 -9.18 -9.99
CA PHE A 260 -13.81 -7.96 -9.76
C PHE A 260 -14.24 -7.30 -11.07
N ALA A 261 -13.31 -7.18 -12.02
CA ALA A 261 -13.57 -6.54 -13.31
C ALA A 261 -12.53 -6.97 -14.34
N GLU A 262 -12.95 -7.06 -15.60
CA GLU A 262 -12.09 -7.17 -16.76
C GLU A 262 -12.64 -6.29 -17.89
N ARG A 263 -11.77 -5.53 -18.55
CA ARG A 263 -12.16 -4.72 -19.71
C ARG A 263 -11.02 -4.53 -20.69
N ILE A 264 -11.35 -4.54 -21.98
CA ILE A 264 -10.43 -4.24 -23.08
C ILE A 264 -10.75 -2.86 -23.63
N PHE A 265 -9.71 -2.05 -23.83
CA PHE A 265 -9.75 -0.71 -24.40
C PHE A 265 -8.93 -0.68 -25.68
N SER A 266 -9.51 -0.17 -26.77
CA SER A 266 -8.72 0.25 -27.92
C SER A 266 -8.09 1.59 -27.60
N ILE A 267 -6.79 1.73 -27.81
CA ILE A 267 -6.06 2.96 -27.52
C ILE A 267 -5.15 3.36 -28.68
N THR A 268 -4.94 4.66 -28.80
CA THR A 268 -3.88 5.26 -29.61
C THR A 268 -2.68 5.49 -28.70
N VAL A 269 -1.48 5.18 -29.20
CA VAL A 269 -0.25 5.45 -28.47
C VAL A 269 0.06 6.95 -28.64
N PRO A 270 0.08 7.74 -27.54
CA PRO A 270 0.39 9.18 -27.61
C PRO A 270 1.87 9.40 -27.91
#